data_AF-A0A1M7KY30-F1
#
_entry.id   AF-A0A1M7KY30-F1
#
_cell.length_a   1.000
_cell.length_b   1.000
_cell.length_c   1.000
_cell.angle_alpha   90.00
_cell.angle_beta   90.00
_cell.angle_gamma   90.00
#
_symmetry.space_group_name_H-M   'P 1'
#
loop_
_entity.id
_entity.type
_entity.pdbx_description
1 polymer ?
#
loop_
_entity_poly.entity_id
_entity_poly.type
_entity_poly.pdbx_seq_one_letter_code
_entity_poly.pdbx_strand_id
1 'polypeptide(L)'
;MKKRIKKGFTLIELIVVMAIFSILMVAVMALTGPVQRMFKNTALSEKTYSYANNIQLFLQGKLEYAEDLYVCTSDKIDFDGVNGVDDGDLVKLAEEFRNKHFKNTVGTNDGTNTHYIKGNIHILRLCNNDVVGSDGKVKFKRGEITHRVYDFTSNNVIDPSKTYEEKSELNPAFFNAQDSSYNFNYALGSSNLKIAKMPDAGDLDEETKAKVKENVVYRALDRDMADKTTEISATNLSLSIVLDQKTGGSIDIPAVGTQKACRVFASPVAVQIANLPLTNIAIRCKHNPSPWGLKRPKLEDGAVTLQGDGDVGSAYSETYASADFSFTNDIYFVYAYTDELY
;
A
#
# COMPACT_ATOMS: atom_id res chain seq x y z
N MET A 1 -32.93 -67.95 -32.45
CA MET A 1 -32.37 -66.87 -31.60
C MET A 1 -30.88 -67.18 -31.34
N LYS A 2 -29.93 -66.47 -31.97
CA LYS A 2 -28.49 -66.71 -31.78
C LYS A 2 -28.08 -66.32 -30.35
N LYS A 3 -27.71 -67.28 -29.51
CA LYS A 3 -27.15 -67.01 -28.17
C LYS A 3 -25.80 -66.31 -28.33
N ARG A 4 -25.72 -65.02 -27.99
CA ARG A 4 -24.45 -64.30 -27.79
C ARG A 4 -23.80 -64.86 -26.53
N ILE A 5 -22.77 -65.69 -26.70
CA ILE A 5 -21.89 -66.12 -25.61
C ILE A 5 -21.12 -64.87 -25.16
N LYS A 6 -21.42 -64.36 -23.96
CA LYS A 6 -20.55 -63.37 -23.31
C LYS A 6 -19.25 -64.09 -22.94
N LYS A 7 -18.18 -63.85 -23.72
CA LYS A 7 -16.85 -64.35 -23.39
C LYS A 7 -16.46 -63.81 -22.02
N GLY A 8 -16.27 -64.70 -21.05
CA GLY A 8 -15.74 -64.35 -19.74
C GLY A 8 -14.34 -63.79 -19.94
N PHE A 9 -14.08 -62.62 -19.36
CA PHE A 9 -12.79 -61.95 -19.39
C PHE A 9 -11.74 -62.91 -18.82
N THR A 10 -10.69 -63.21 -19.57
CA THR A 10 -9.63 -64.11 -19.11
C THR A 10 -8.75 -63.41 -18.07
N LEU A 11 -8.19 -64.16 -17.12
CA LEU A 11 -7.34 -63.61 -16.06
C LEU A 11 -6.13 -62.83 -16.62
N ILE A 12 -5.62 -63.26 -17.77
CA ILE A 12 -4.53 -62.60 -18.51
C ILE A 12 -4.98 -61.23 -19.04
N GLU A 13 -6.16 -61.12 -19.63
CA GLU A 13 -6.69 -59.82 -20.09
C GLU A 13 -6.85 -58.83 -18.92
N LEU A 14 -7.23 -59.32 -17.73
CA LEU A 14 -7.38 -58.45 -16.55
C LEU A 14 -6.02 -57.93 -16.03
N ILE A 15 -4.98 -58.78 -16.03
CA ILE A 15 -3.61 -58.38 -15.66
C ILE A 15 -3.05 -57.34 -16.65
N VAL A 16 -3.27 -57.56 -17.95
CA VAL A 16 -2.81 -56.62 -19.00
C VAL A 16 -3.51 -55.26 -18.86
N VAL A 17 -4.82 -55.24 -18.60
CA VAL A 17 -5.57 -53.99 -18.39
C VAL A 17 -5.10 -53.26 -17.13
N MET A 18 -4.88 -53.98 -16.02
CA MET A 18 -4.36 -53.40 -14.78
C MET A 18 -2.95 -52.80 -14.95
N ALA A 19 -2.08 -53.48 -15.68
CA ALA A 19 -0.74 -52.98 -15.99
C ALA A 19 -0.78 -51.69 -16.82
N ILE A 20 -1.63 -51.65 -17.86
CA ILE A 20 -1.84 -50.45 -18.69
C ILE A 20 -2.43 -49.30 -17.86
N PHE A 21 -3.43 -49.58 -17.03
CA PHE A 21 -4.03 -48.57 -16.15
C PHE A 21 -3.04 -48.01 -15.13
N SER A 22 -2.14 -48.85 -14.61
CA SER A 22 -1.12 -48.43 -13.64
C SER A 22 -0.12 -47.48 -14.29
N ILE A 23 0.38 -47.80 -15.49
CA ILE A 23 1.30 -46.93 -16.24
C ILE A 23 0.60 -45.61 -16.62
N LEU A 24 -0.66 -45.66 -17.05
CA LEU A 24 -1.45 -44.47 -17.36
C LEU A 24 -1.69 -43.59 -16.13
N MET A 25 -1.98 -44.17 -14.96
CA MET A 25 -2.11 -43.41 -13.71
C MET A 25 -0.82 -42.67 -13.33
N VAL A 26 0.35 -43.32 -13.46
CA VAL A 26 1.63 -42.67 -13.19
C VAL A 26 1.88 -41.51 -14.16
N ALA A 27 1.56 -41.68 -15.45
CA ALA A 27 1.66 -40.60 -16.44
C ALA A 27 0.70 -39.43 -16.14
N VAL A 28 -0.53 -39.72 -15.71
CA VAL A 28 -1.51 -38.69 -15.31
C VAL A 28 -1.07 -37.97 -14.04
N MET A 29 -0.50 -38.68 -13.05
CA MET A 29 0.05 -38.06 -11.84
C MET A 29 1.26 -37.15 -12.15
N ALA A 30 2.09 -37.54 -13.11
CA ALA A 30 3.22 -36.74 -13.58
C ALA A 30 2.78 -35.44 -14.28
N LEU A 31 1.63 -35.45 -14.96
CA LEU A 31 1.07 -34.27 -15.66
C LEU A 31 0.20 -33.39 -14.76
N THR A 32 -0.50 -33.96 -13.78
CA THR A 32 -1.43 -33.22 -12.92
C THR A 32 -0.72 -32.23 -11.99
N GLY A 33 0.46 -32.58 -11.48
CA GLY A 33 1.25 -31.67 -10.63
C GLY A 33 1.63 -30.35 -11.31
N PRO A 34 2.32 -30.38 -12.47
CA PRO A 34 2.65 -29.18 -13.25
C PRO A 34 1.41 -28.38 -13.67
N VAL A 35 0.35 -29.05 -14.12
CA VAL A 35 -0.90 -28.39 -14.54
C VAL A 35 -1.58 -27.68 -13.37
N GLN A 36 -1.67 -28.31 -12.20
CA GLN A 36 -2.21 -27.67 -11.00
C GLN A 36 -1.37 -26.45 -10.58
N ARG A 37 -0.04 -26.51 -10.71
CA ARG A 37 0.84 -25.35 -10.46
C ARG A 37 0.58 -24.23 -11.46
N MET A 38 0.45 -24.54 -12.75
CA MET A 38 0.10 -23.54 -13.78
C MET A 38 -1.25 -22.90 -13.52
N PHE A 39 -2.31 -23.68 -13.27
CA PHE A 39 -3.63 -23.16 -12.96
C PHE A 39 -3.63 -22.27 -11.71
N LYS A 40 -2.93 -22.68 -10.65
CA LYS A 40 -2.79 -21.87 -9.43
C LYS A 40 -2.05 -20.56 -9.73
N ASN A 41 -0.98 -20.59 -10.53
CA ASN A 41 -0.23 -19.39 -10.90
C ASN A 41 -1.06 -18.44 -11.76
N THR A 42 -1.84 -18.95 -12.72
CA THR A 42 -2.72 -18.13 -13.57
C THR A 42 -3.86 -17.50 -12.78
N ALA A 43 -4.58 -18.29 -11.97
CA ALA A 43 -5.66 -17.80 -11.12
C ALA A 43 -5.15 -16.76 -10.11
N LEU A 44 -3.94 -16.95 -9.60
CA LEU A 44 -3.27 -16.01 -8.71
C LEU A 44 -2.90 -14.71 -9.41
N SER A 45 -2.37 -14.79 -10.64
CA SER A 45 -2.06 -13.61 -11.43
C SER A 45 -3.32 -12.80 -11.74
N GLU A 46 -4.42 -13.45 -12.15
CA GLU A 46 -5.68 -12.77 -12.48
C GLU A 46 -6.31 -12.09 -11.25
N LYS A 47 -6.40 -12.79 -10.12
CA LYS A 47 -6.90 -12.21 -8.86
C LYS A 47 -6.01 -11.04 -8.42
N THR A 48 -4.69 -11.19 -8.57
CA THR A 48 -3.73 -10.14 -8.21
C THR A 48 -3.92 -8.87 -9.03
N TYR A 49 -4.04 -8.99 -10.35
CA TYR A 49 -4.28 -7.84 -11.21
C TYR A 49 -5.60 -7.14 -10.85
N SER A 50 -6.65 -7.91 -10.58
CA SER A 50 -7.94 -7.33 -10.18
C SER A 50 -7.85 -6.54 -8.88
N TYR A 51 -7.23 -7.10 -7.84
CA TYR A 51 -7.12 -6.42 -6.54
C TYR A 51 -6.20 -5.21 -6.59
N ALA A 52 -5.02 -5.34 -7.20
CA ALA A 52 -4.09 -4.24 -7.28
C ALA A 52 -4.62 -3.09 -8.16
N ASN A 53 -5.36 -3.41 -9.23
CA ASN A 53 -6.04 -2.41 -10.04
C ASN A 53 -7.16 -1.69 -9.25
N ASN A 54 -7.93 -2.41 -8.44
CA ASN A 54 -8.95 -1.78 -7.59
C ASN A 54 -8.33 -0.83 -6.56
N ILE A 55 -7.20 -1.21 -5.95
CA ILE A 55 -6.46 -0.34 -5.03
C ILE A 55 -5.95 0.90 -5.77
N GLN A 56 -5.35 0.72 -6.96
CA GLN A 56 -4.89 1.84 -7.78
C GLN A 56 -6.04 2.81 -8.09
N LEU A 57 -7.17 2.33 -8.59
CA LEU A 57 -8.33 3.16 -8.90
C LEU A 57 -8.88 3.89 -7.67
N PHE A 58 -8.90 3.22 -6.51
CA PHE A 58 -9.31 3.82 -5.25
C PHE A 58 -8.38 4.99 -4.87
N LEU A 59 -7.07 4.76 -4.87
CA LEU A 59 -6.09 5.80 -4.52
C LEU A 59 -6.11 6.96 -5.51
N GLN A 60 -6.22 6.67 -6.81
CA GLN A 60 -6.38 7.70 -7.84
C GLN A 60 -7.64 8.53 -7.58
N GLY A 61 -8.79 7.89 -7.37
CA GLY A 61 -10.06 8.59 -7.12
C GLY A 61 -10.04 9.48 -5.87
N LYS A 62 -9.21 9.16 -4.88
CA LYS A 62 -9.02 10.01 -3.69
C LYS A 62 -7.99 11.11 -3.90
N LEU A 63 -6.87 10.82 -4.54
CA LEU A 63 -5.72 11.75 -4.57
C LEU A 63 -5.69 12.67 -5.81
N GLU A 64 -6.42 12.33 -6.89
CA GLU A 64 -6.31 13.03 -8.17
C GLU A 64 -6.60 14.53 -8.09
N TYR A 65 -7.64 14.88 -7.34
CA TYR A 65 -8.07 16.26 -7.14
C TYR A 65 -7.71 16.81 -5.76
N ALA A 66 -6.86 16.11 -5.01
CA ALA A 66 -6.29 16.64 -3.79
C ALA A 66 -5.68 18.01 -4.08
N GLU A 67 -6.00 18.97 -3.22
CA GLU A 67 -5.45 20.30 -3.37
C GLU A 67 -3.99 20.27 -2.95
N ASP A 68 -3.69 19.95 -1.70
CA ASP A 68 -2.34 19.81 -1.18
C ASP A 68 -2.15 18.40 -0.64
N LEU A 69 -0.94 17.84 -0.75
CA LEU A 69 -0.64 16.46 -0.37
C LEU A 69 0.69 16.34 0.37
N TYR A 70 0.66 15.75 1.57
CA TYR A 70 1.85 15.22 2.22
C TYR A 70 1.90 13.71 2.04
N VAL A 71 3.03 13.21 1.58
CA VAL A 71 3.38 11.79 1.59
C VAL A 71 4.24 11.56 2.83
N CYS A 72 3.86 10.57 3.64
CA CYS A 72 4.58 10.26 4.87
C CYS A 72 4.78 8.75 5.05
N THR A 73 5.77 8.38 5.85
CA THR A 73 6.03 7.00 6.27
C THR A 73 6.06 6.91 7.79
N SER A 74 5.65 5.76 8.34
CA SER A 74 5.47 5.59 9.79
C SER A 74 6.71 5.92 10.63
N ASP A 75 7.91 5.68 10.10
CA ASP A 75 9.18 5.96 10.78
C ASP A 75 9.51 7.45 10.95
N LYS A 76 8.80 8.33 10.25
CA LYS A 76 9.03 9.79 10.26
C LYS A 76 7.92 10.60 10.92
N ILE A 77 6.80 9.95 11.23
CA ILE A 77 5.62 10.60 11.83
C ILE A 77 5.28 10.09 13.22
N ASP A 78 6.05 9.12 13.74
CA ASP A 78 6.09 8.79 15.16
C ASP A 78 6.85 9.92 15.88
N PHE A 79 6.12 10.96 16.31
CA PHE A 79 6.72 12.19 16.79
C PHE A 79 7.15 12.14 18.24
N ASP A 80 6.58 11.23 19.03
CA ASP A 80 6.93 11.03 20.43
C ASP A 80 7.85 9.80 20.65
N GLY A 81 7.98 8.93 19.66
CA GLY A 81 8.81 7.73 19.69
C GLY A 81 8.22 6.61 20.52
N VAL A 82 6.92 6.67 20.85
CA VAL A 82 6.27 5.79 21.82
C VAL A 82 5.21 4.95 21.12
N ASN A 83 5.44 3.64 21.07
CA ASN A 83 4.50 2.65 20.49
C ASN A 83 4.24 2.79 18.98
N GLY A 84 5.10 3.49 18.24
CA GLY A 84 4.87 3.76 16.82
C GLY A 84 3.73 4.77 16.61
N VAL A 85 3.31 4.95 15.36
CA VAL A 85 2.32 5.98 15.00
C VAL A 85 0.98 5.74 15.71
N ASP A 86 0.60 6.69 16.56
CA ASP A 86 -0.64 6.65 17.35
C ASP A 86 -1.64 7.77 17.01
N ASP A 87 -2.75 7.84 17.75
CA ASP A 87 -3.78 8.85 17.51
C ASP A 87 -3.27 10.29 17.77
N GLY A 88 -2.36 10.47 18.73
CA GLY A 88 -1.75 11.75 19.05
C GLY A 88 -0.84 12.24 17.94
N ASP A 89 -0.05 11.34 17.34
CA ASP A 89 0.77 11.63 16.17
C ASP A 89 -0.06 12.08 14.97
N LEU A 90 -1.16 11.37 14.69
CA LEU A 90 -2.03 11.69 13.57
C LEU A 90 -2.77 13.01 13.75
N VAL A 91 -3.21 13.34 14.99
CA VAL A 91 -3.76 14.67 15.31
C VAL A 91 -2.70 15.75 15.09
N LYS A 92 -1.47 15.52 15.57
CA LYS A 92 -0.37 16.47 15.41
C LYS A 92 -0.02 16.70 13.94
N LEU A 93 0.01 15.64 13.14
CA LEU A 93 0.22 15.71 11.70
C LEU A 93 -0.89 16.51 11.00
N ALA A 94 -2.15 16.25 11.35
CA ALA A 94 -3.28 17.01 10.85
C ALA A 94 -3.21 18.49 11.24
N GLU A 95 -2.84 18.80 12.49
CA GLU A 95 -2.68 20.19 12.95
C GLU A 95 -1.53 20.89 12.25
N GLU A 96 -0.41 20.20 12.00
CA GLU A 96 0.69 20.78 11.26
C GLU A 96 0.29 21.10 9.82
N PHE A 97 -0.42 20.18 9.16
CA PHE A 97 -0.99 20.40 7.83
C PHE A 97 -1.96 21.60 7.85
N ARG A 98 -2.88 21.65 8.82
CA ARG A 98 -3.81 22.77 9.00
C ARG A 98 -3.09 24.10 9.19
N ASN A 99 -2.10 24.14 10.07
CA ASN A 99 -1.35 25.33 10.43
C ASN A 99 -0.53 25.86 9.23
N LYS A 100 0.03 24.98 8.40
CA LYS A 100 0.80 25.38 7.22
C LYS A 100 -0.07 25.86 6.05
N HIS A 101 -1.25 25.26 5.87
CA HIS A 101 -2.08 25.53 4.68
C HIS A 101 -3.23 26.50 4.94
N PHE A 102 -3.83 26.45 6.12
CA PHE A 102 -5.11 27.08 6.39
C PHE A 102 -5.10 28.06 7.56
N LYS A 103 -4.00 28.25 8.30
CA LYS A 103 -4.00 29.10 9.50
C LYS A 103 -4.57 30.50 9.24
N ASN A 104 -5.57 30.86 10.04
CA ASN A 104 -6.27 32.16 10.03
C ASN A 104 -6.90 32.52 8.68
N THR A 105 -7.09 31.56 7.78
CA THR A 105 -7.74 31.80 6.48
C THR A 105 -9.23 32.10 6.65
N VAL A 106 -9.76 33.04 5.87
CA VAL A 106 -11.12 33.54 5.99
C VAL A 106 -11.89 33.30 4.69
N GLY A 107 -13.13 32.83 4.82
CA GLY A 107 -14.04 32.66 3.69
C GLY A 107 -14.76 33.98 3.39
N THR A 108 -15.26 34.65 4.43
CA THR A 108 -15.91 35.96 4.32
C THR A 108 -15.57 36.85 5.52
N ASN A 109 -15.52 38.17 5.28
CA ASN A 109 -15.40 39.19 6.33
C ASN A 109 -16.26 40.38 5.89
N ASP A 110 -17.31 40.68 6.65
CA ASP A 110 -18.25 41.79 6.37
C ASP A 110 -17.87 43.09 7.10
N GLY A 111 -16.69 43.12 7.74
CA GLY A 111 -16.20 44.24 8.55
C GLY A 111 -16.65 44.20 10.01
N THR A 112 -17.61 43.33 10.38
CA THR A 112 -18.12 43.17 11.75
C THR A 112 -17.95 41.74 12.26
N ASN A 113 -18.13 40.75 11.39
CA ASN A 113 -17.98 39.33 11.62
C ASN A 113 -16.97 38.73 10.63
N THR A 114 -16.01 38.00 11.18
CA THR A 114 -15.07 37.22 10.39
C THR A 114 -15.49 35.76 10.39
N HIS A 115 -15.76 35.20 9.22
CA HIS A 115 -16.02 33.78 9.05
C HIS A 115 -14.73 33.08 8.57
N TYR A 116 -14.14 32.35 9.51
CA TYR A 116 -12.98 31.50 9.28
C TYR A 116 -13.36 30.25 8.47
N ILE A 117 -12.49 29.87 7.54
CA ILE A 117 -12.69 28.68 6.70
C ILE A 117 -12.78 27.44 7.58
N LYS A 118 -13.76 26.60 7.27
CA LYS A 118 -13.87 25.25 7.80
C LYS A 118 -13.66 24.25 6.68
N GLY A 119 -13.28 23.04 7.05
CA GLY A 119 -13.13 21.96 6.10
C GLY A 119 -12.62 20.69 6.76
N ASN A 120 -12.19 19.76 5.93
CA ASN A 120 -11.70 18.46 6.35
C ASN A 120 -10.26 18.23 5.86
N ILE A 121 -9.48 17.57 6.72
CA ILE A 121 -8.18 17.00 6.37
C ILE A 121 -8.32 15.49 6.41
N HIS A 122 -7.95 14.86 5.31
CA HIS A 122 -8.01 13.42 5.12
C HIS A 122 -6.63 12.82 5.36
N ILE A 123 -6.57 11.76 6.15
CA ILE A 123 -5.40 10.91 6.29
C ILE A 123 -5.76 9.52 5.78
N LEU A 124 -5.19 9.13 4.65
CA LEU A 124 -5.22 7.76 4.16
C LEU A 124 -3.96 7.04 4.61
N ARG A 125 -4.10 5.85 5.19
CA ARG A 125 -2.99 4.98 5.58
C ARG A 125 -3.07 3.68 4.80
N LEU A 126 -1.95 3.29 4.21
CA LEU A 126 -1.74 2.01 3.58
C LEU A 126 -0.98 1.13 4.57
N CYS A 127 -1.64 0.11 5.10
CA CYS A 127 -1.10 -0.73 6.16
C CYS A 127 -0.14 -1.76 5.56
N ASN A 128 1.16 -1.62 5.82
CA ASN A 128 2.16 -2.64 5.54
C ASN A 128 2.31 -3.64 6.70
N ASN A 129 1.83 -3.28 7.88
CA ASN A 129 1.81 -4.14 9.06
C ASN A 129 0.40 -4.26 9.64
N ASP A 130 0.19 -5.28 10.48
CA ASP A 130 -1.02 -5.37 11.29
C ASP A 130 -1.03 -4.23 12.32
N VAL A 131 -2.12 -3.46 12.32
CA VAL A 131 -2.33 -2.38 13.28
C VAL A 131 -2.97 -2.97 14.52
N VAL A 132 -2.24 -2.95 15.63
CA VAL A 132 -2.71 -3.47 16.90
C VAL A 132 -3.28 -2.33 17.74
N GLY A 133 -4.53 -2.47 18.18
CA GLY A 133 -5.17 -1.52 19.07
C GLY A 133 -4.59 -1.58 20.49
N SER A 134 -4.94 -0.61 21.34
CA SER A 134 -4.51 -0.57 22.74
C SER A 134 -4.96 -1.77 23.57
N ASP A 135 -5.93 -2.55 23.07
CA ASP A 135 -6.41 -3.80 23.66
C ASP A 135 -5.58 -5.04 23.25
N GLY A 136 -4.51 -4.84 22.48
CA GLY A 136 -3.63 -5.91 21.99
C GLY A 136 -4.23 -6.72 20.83
N LYS A 137 -5.40 -6.33 20.30
CA LYS A 137 -6.03 -7.01 19.16
C LYS A 137 -5.71 -6.29 17.86
N VAL A 138 -5.63 -7.06 16.78
CA VAL A 138 -5.50 -6.52 15.42
C VAL A 138 -6.77 -5.73 15.09
N LYS A 139 -6.62 -4.39 15.02
CA LYS A 139 -7.65 -3.43 14.63
C LYS A 139 -7.80 -3.39 13.11
N PHE A 140 -6.67 -3.33 12.39
CA PHE A 140 -6.62 -3.38 10.94
C PHE A 140 -5.53 -4.34 10.48
N LYS A 141 -5.78 -5.10 9.43
CA LYS A 141 -4.82 -6.06 8.92
C LYS A 141 -3.85 -5.41 7.93
N ARG A 142 -2.66 -5.99 7.82
CA ARG A 142 -1.74 -5.71 6.72
C ARG A 142 -2.48 -5.82 5.39
N GLY A 143 -2.28 -4.83 4.55
CA GLY A 143 -2.89 -4.68 3.25
C GLY A 143 -4.16 -3.84 3.24
N GLU A 144 -4.77 -3.54 4.39
CA GLU A 144 -5.91 -2.65 4.43
C GLU A 144 -5.49 -1.21 4.12
N ILE A 145 -6.44 -0.47 3.53
CA ILE A 145 -6.34 0.98 3.39
C ILE A 145 -7.34 1.57 4.35
N THR A 146 -6.84 2.36 5.30
CA THR A 146 -7.67 3.03 6.28
C THR A 146 -7.73 4.51 5.98
N HIS A 147 -8.80 5.13 6.43
CA HIS A 147 -9.08 6.53 6.20
C HIS A 147 -9.62 7.16 7.48
N ARG A 148 -9.07 8.31 7.80
CA ARG A 148 -9.50 9.14 8.92
C ARG A 148 -9.68 10.57 8.44
N VAL A 149 -10.72 11.22 8.96
CA VAL A 149 -11.08 12.59 8.58
C VAL A 149 -11.05 13.48 9.81
N TYR A 150 -10.34 14.60 9.70
CA TYR A 150 -10.20 15.62 10.72
C TYR A 150 -10.91 16.89 10.27
N ASP A 151 -12.04 17.22 10.89
CA ASP A 151 -12.66 18.52 10.73
C ASP A 151 -11.81 19.61 11.40
N PHE A 152 -11.67 20.75 10.74
CA PHE A 152 -10.94 21.89 11.26
C PHE A 152 -11.69 23.21 11.06
N THR A 153 -11.33 24.20 11.88
CA THR A 153 -11.60 25.61 11.61
C THR A 153 -10.25 26.33 11.58
N SER A 154 -10.03 27.19 10.59
CA SER A 154 -8.72 27.79 10.30
C SER A 154 -8.09 28.59 11.43
N ASN A 155 -8.86 29.08 12.40
CA ASN A 155 -8.35 29.83 13.56
C ASN A 155 -8.24 29.00 14.84
N ASN A 156 -8.72 27.75 14.83
CA ASN A 156 -8.69 26.86 15.98
C ASN A 156 -7.70 25.73 15.74
N VAL A 157 -7.07 25.31 16.84
CA VAL A 157 -6.24 24.09 16.86
C VAL A 157 -7.19 22.88 16.80
N ILE A 158 -6.80 21.84 16.05
CA ILE A 158 -7.52 20.57 16.02
C ILE A 158 -7.51 19.97 17.44
N ASP A 159 -8.70 19.61 17.94
CA ASP A 159 -8.87 19.15 19.32
C ASP A 159 -8.28 17.74 19.52
N PRO A 160 -7.19 17.58 20.30
CA PRO A 160 -6.58 16.27 20.53
C PRO A 160 -7.42 15.36 21.43
N SER A 161 -8.41 15.90 22.14
CA SER A 161 -9.32 15.11 22.99
C SER A 161 -10.49 14.53 22.21
N LYS A 162 -10.76 15.02 21.00
CA LYS A 162 -11.81 14.48 20.14
C LYS A 162 -11.39 13.14 19.55
N THR A 163 -12.27 12.15 19.63
CA THR A 163 -12.05 10.86 18.97
C THR A 163 -12.36 10.99 17.49
N TYR A 164 -11.36 10.72 16.65
CA TYR A 164 -11.48 10.67 15.20
C TYR A 164 -11.55 9.20 14.74
N GLU A 165 -12.66 8.82 14.12
CA GLU A 165 -12.89 7.44 13.70
C GLU A 165 -12.03 7.10 12.47
N GLU A 166 -11.30 6.00 12.54
CA GLU A 166 -10.56 5.42 11.42
C GLU A 166 -11.34 4.26 10.82
N LYS A 167 -11.56 4.28 9.52
CA LYS A 167 -12.38 3.29 8.80
C LYS A 167 -11.56 2.58 7.75
N SER A 168 -11.80 1.28 7.59
CA SER A 168 -11.28 0.51 6.46
C SER A 168 -12.11 0.83 5.21
N GLU A 169 -11.43 1.24 4.14
CA GLU A 169 -12.08 1.67 2.89
C GLU A 169 -12.21 0.53 1.87
N LEU A 170 -11.41 -0.53 2.03
CA LEU A 170 -11.47 -1.70 1.17
C LEU A 170 -12.46 -2.72 1.73
N ASN A 171 -13.09 -3.48 0.82
CA ASN A 171 -14.05 -4.50 1.23
C ASN A 171 -13.35 -5.53 2.15
N PRO A 172 -13.84 -5.76 3.38
CA PRO A 172 -13.25 -6.72 4.32
C PRO A 172 -13.11 -8.14 3.74
N ALA A 173 -13.91 -8.52 2.74
CA ALA A 173 -13.81 -9.79 2.05
C ALA A 173 -12.43 -10.01 1.39
N PHE A 174 -11.74 -8.96 0.94
CA PHE A 174 -10.40 -9.08 0.37
C PHE A 174 -9.38 -9.65 1.37
N PHE A 175 -9.59 -9.39 2.66
CA PHE A 175 -8.67 -9.78 3.74
C PHE A 175 -9.16 -11.01 4.52
N ASN A 176 -10.48 -11.11 4.68
CA ASN A 176 -11.11 -12.07 5.60
C ASN A 176 -11.73 -13.29 4.92
N ALA A 177 -11.87 -13.31 3.60
CA ALA A 177 -12.43 -14.47 2.93
C ALA A 177 -11.54 -15.72 3.14
N GLN A 178 -12.17 -16.89 3.22
CA GLN A 178 -11.48 -18.17 3.43
C GLN A 178 -10.54 -18.52 2.26
N ASP A 179 -10.76 -17.90 1.09
CA ASP A 179 -9.90 -17.97 -0.09
C ASP A 179 -8.93 -16.78 -0.23
N SER A 180 -8.86 -15.88 0.76
CA SER A 180 -7.84 -14.80 0.79
C SER A 180 -6.47 -15.44 0.93
N SER A 181 -5.83 -15.63 -0.22
CA SER A 181 -4.59 -16.40 -0.36
C SER A 181 -3.35 -15.50 -0.35
N TYR A 182 -3.55 -14.18 -0.22
CA TYR A 182 -2.52 -13.18 -0.45
C TYR A 182 -2.42 -12.17 0.69
N ASN A 183 -1.21 -11.67 0.88
CA ASN A 183 -0.96 -10.44 1.58
C ASN A 183 -0.66 -9.33 0.56
N PHE A 184 -0.89 -8.09 0.96
CA PHE A 184 -0.51 -6.91 0.18
C PHE A 184 0.70 -6.26 0.86
N ASN A 185 1.59 -5.73 0.04
CA ASN A 185 2.73 -4.92 0.46
C ASN A 185 2.80 -3.70 -0.44
N TYR A 186 3.03 -2.55 0.16
CA TYR A 186 3.06 -1.26 -0.49
C TYR A 186 4.47 -0.69 -0.35
N ALA A 187 5.04 -0.19 -1.44
CA ALA A 187 6.29 0.56 -1.40
C ALA A 187 6.14 1.83 -2.24
N LEU A 188 6.62 2.96 -1.74
CA LEU A 188 6.65 4.21 -2.49
C LEU A 188 7.59 4.08 -3.69
N GLY A 189 7.20 4.68 -4.82
CA GLY A 189 7.93 4.63 -6.06
C GLY A 189 7.61 3.42 -6.94
N SER A 190 8.13 3.46 -8.17
CA SER A 190 7.95 2.41 -9.18
C SER A 190 9.17 1.49 -9.24
N SER A 191 8.98 0.18 -9.09
CA SER A 191 10.04 -0.81 -9.28
C SER A 191 9.51 -2.13 -9.83
N ASN A 192 10.36 -2.85 -10.56
CA ASN A 192 10.01 -4.11 -11.19
C ASN A 192 10.54 -5.30 -10.39
N LEU A 193 9.85 -6.43 -10.45
CA LEU A 193 10.34 -7.67 -9.83
C LEU A 193 11.49 -8.27 -10.63
N LYS A 194 12.62 -8.50 -9.97
CA LYS A 194 13.76 -9.29 -10.49
C LYS A 194 14.00 -10.51 -9.62
N ILE A 195 14.62 -11.53 -10.19
CA ILE A 195 15.05 -12.71 -9.44
C ILE A 195 16.11 -12.27 -8.43
N ALA A 196 15.84 -12.53 -7.16
CA ALA A 196 16.77 -12.22 -6.08
C ALA A 196 17.70 -13.41 -5.85
N LYS A 197 18.96 -13.11 -5.50
CA LYS A 197 19.90 -14.12 -5.04
C LYS A 197 19.61 -14.40 -3.57
N MET A 198 19.33 -15.65 -3.25
CA MET A 198 19.17 -16.08 -1.86
C MET A 198 20.55 -16.24 -1.21
N PRO A 199 20.71 -15.81 0.06
CA PRO A 199 21.90 -16.09 0.85
C PRO A 199 22.06 -17.58 1.11
N ASP A 200 23.28 -18.00 1.44
CA ASP A 200 23.54 -19.38 1.86
C ASP A 200 22.88 -19.63 3.22
N ALA A 201 22.49 -20.88 3.50
CA ALA A 201 21.77 -21.22 4.72
C ALA A 201 22.56 -20.93 6.01
N GLY A 202 23.87 -20.73 5.93
CA GLY A 202 24.70 -20.31 7.07
C GLY A 202 24.54 -18.83 7.44
N ASP A 203 24.12 -17.99 6.50
CA ASP A 203 24.04 -16.53 6.65
C ASP A 203 22.65 -16.05 7.09
N LEU A 204 21.69 -16.97 7.17
CA LEU A 204 20.33 -16.71 7.62
C LEU A 204 20.21 -16.99 9.12
N ASP A 205 19.35 -16.25 9.81
CA ASP A 205 18.91 -16.64 11.15
C ASP A 205 17.92 -17.82 11.07
N GLU A 206 17.72 -18.52 12.19
CA GLU A 206 16.88 -19.73 12.25
C GLU A 206 15.40 -19.44 11.90
N GLU A 207 14.90 -18.25 12.21
CA GLU A 207 13.53 -17.85 11.90
C GLU A 207 13.33 -17.68 10.38
N THR A 208 14.31 -17.06 9.73
CA THR A 208 14.35 -16.80 8.30
C THR A 208 14.53 -18.11 7.55
N LYS A 209 15.43 -19.00 8.00
CA LYS A 209 15.57 -20.36 7.44
C LYS A 209 14.27 -21.14 7.45
N ALA A 210 13.50 -21.07 8.54
CA ALA A 210 12.23 -21.77 8.65
C ALA A 210 11.16 -21.27 7.65
N LYS A 211 11.28 -20.02 7.18
CA LYS A 211 10.38 -19.43 6.16
C LYS A 211 10.82 -19.75 4.73
N VAL A 212 12.10 -20.10 4.52
CA VAL A 212 12.63 -20.43 3.18
C VAL A 212 12.08 -21.77 2.69
N LYS A 213 11.25 -21.70 1.65
CA LYS A 213 10.76 -22.86 0.91
C LYS A 213 11.82 -23.35 -0.09
N GLU A 214 12.14 -24.64 -0.02
CA GLU A 214 13.02 -25.32 -0.99
C GLU A 214 12.40 -25.32 -2.41
N ASN A 215 13.26 -25.24 -3.43
CA ASN A 215 12.87 -25.25 -4.85
C ASN A 215 11.89 -24.13 -5.26
N VAL A 216 11.87 -23.01 -4.53
CA VAL A 216 11.10 -21.82 -4.86
C VAL A 216 12.02 -20.71 -5.35
N VAL A 217 11.60 -20.04 -6.42
CA VAL A 217 12.29 -18.85 -6.94
C VAL A 217 11.82 -17.63 -6.16
N TYR A 218 12.77 -16.88 -5.61
CA TYR A 218 12.51 -15.63 -4.91
C TYR A 218 12.73 -14.44 -5.84
N ARG A 219 11.88 -13.42 -5.69
CA ARG A 219 11.95 -12.18 -6.44
C ARG A 219 11.88 -10.99 -5.50
N ALA A 220 12.57 -9.91 -5.80
CA ALA A 220 12.50 -8.65 -5.07
C ALA A 220 12.33 -7.48 -6.03
N LEU A 221 11.94 -6.32 -5.51
CA LEU A 221 11.94 -5.08 -6.26
C LEU A 221 13.38 -4.71 -6.63
N ASP A 222 13.62 -4.42 -7.90
CA ASP A 222 14.97 -4.17 -8.40
C ASP A 222 15.62 -2.90 -7.85
N ARG A 223 14.82 -1.93 -7.43
CA ARG A 223 15.28 -0.72 -6.74
C ARG A 223 15.61 -0.99 -5.28
N ASP A 224 14.82 -1.82 -4.59
CA ASP A 224 15.10 -2.29 -3.23
C ASP A 224 16.41 -3.10 -3.19
N MET A 225 16.56 -4.07 -4.11
CA MET A 225 17.82 -4.85 -4.27
C MET A 225 19.07 -3.99 -4.50
N ALA A 226 18.89 -2.81 -5.07
CA ALA A 226 19.96 -1.88 -5.41
C ALA A 226 20.11 -0.72 -4.41
N ASP A 227 19.28 -0.68 -3.36
CA ASP A 227 19.23 0.40 -2.36
C ASP A 227 19.10 1.78 -3.03
N LYS A 228 18.18 1.86 -3.99
CA LYS A 228 17.89 3.09 -4.72
C LYS A 228 16.76 3.85 -4.04
N THR A 229 16.81 5.17 -4.16
CA THR A 229 15.74 6.03 -3.68
C THR A 229 14.46 5.91 -4.52
N THR A 230 13.32 6.23 -3.90
CA THR A 230 11.99 6.15 -4.52
C THR A 230 11.80 7.13 -5.66
N GLU A 231 12.52 8.26 -5.66
CA GLU A 231 12.43 9.34 -6.66
C GLU A 231 10.99 9.83 -6.90
N ILE A 232 10.15 9.74 -5.87
CA ILE A 232 8.79 10.28 -5.91
C ILE A 232 8.84 11.81 -5.96
N SER A 233 7.82 12.40 -6.57
CA SER A 233 7.64 13.85 -6.60
C SER A 233 6.20 14.18 -6.96
N ALA A 234 5.85 15.46 -6.91
CA ALA A 234 4.55 15.95 -7.35
C ALA A 234 4.14 15.53 -8.78
N THR A 235 5.10 15.30 -9.67
CA THR A 235 4.85 14.87 -11.06
C THR A 235 5.13 13.39 -11.30
N ASN A 236 5.67 12.68 -10.31
CA ASN A 236 6.10 11.30 -10.40
C ASN A 236 5.73 10.51 -9.14
N LEU A 237 4.52 10.70 -8.62
CA LEU A 237 4.05 9.90 -7.50
C LEU A 237 3.59 8.53 -8.02
N SER A 238 4.23 7.49 -7.52
CA SER A 238 3.89 6.11 -7.84
C SER A 238 4.00 5.22 -6.61
N LEU A 239 3.31 4.10 -6.65
CA LEU A 239 3.27 3.11 -5.59
C LEU A 239 3.41 1.71 -6.20
N SER A 240 4.38 0.94 -5.72
CA SER A 240 4.52 -0.48 -6.04
C SER A 240 3.68 -1.30 -5.08
N ILE A 241 2.71 -2.03 -5.62
CA ILE A 241 1.81 -2.93 -4.88
C ILE A 241 2.25 -4.36 -5.18
N VAL A 242 2.84 -5.03 -4.20
CA VAL A 242 3.32 -6.41 -4.31
C VAL A 242 2.39 -7.35 -3.57
N LEU A 243 1.88 -8.36 -4.26
CA LEU A 243 1.06 -9.40 -3.66
C LEU A 243 1.86 -10.70 -3.56
N ASP A 244 1.96 -11.19 -2.34
CA ASP A 244 2.64 -12.44 -1.99
C ASP A 244 1.70 -13.41 -1.28
N GLN A 245 2.14 -14.65 -1.12
CA GLN A 245 1.35 -15.68 -0.43
C GLN A 245 1.11 -15.30 1.04
N LYS A 246 -0.11 -15.53 1.52
CA LYS A 246 -0.51 -15.19 2.89
C LYS A 246 0.43 -15.73 3.98
N THR A 247 0.98 -16.93 3.78
CA THR A 247 1.89 -17.59 4.72
C THR A 247 3.25 -17.86 4.08
N GLY A 248 4.28 -17.23 4.62
CA GLY A 248 5.66 -17.34 4.13
C GLY A 248 5.79 -16.91 2.67
N GLY A 249 5.06 -15.86 2.27
CA GLY A 249 5.14 -15.26 0.94
C GLY A 249 6.28 -14.27 0.81
N SER A 250 6.64 -13.58 1.89
CA SER A 250 7.72 -12.60 1.93
C SER A 250 8.72 -12.89 3.05
N ILE A 251 9.98 -12.57 2.82
CA ILE A 251 11.10 -12.77 3.75
C ILE A 251 12.07 -11.61 3.58
N ASP A 252 12.56 -11.04 4.68
CA ASP A 252 13.65 -10.07 4.63
C ASP A 252 14.98 -10.81 4.66
N ILE A 253 15.89 -10.48 3.74
CA ILE A 253 17.20 -11.14 3.64
C ILE A 253 18.35 -10.13 3.78
N PRO A 254 19.50 -10.55 4.34
CA PRO A 254 20.70 -9.71 4.36
C PRO A 254 21.25 -9.48 2.95
N ALA A 255 22.21 -8.57 2.84
CA ALA A 255 22.91 -8.30 1.59
C ALA A 255 23.70 -9.53 1.11
N VAL A 256 23.66 -9.81 -0.20
CA VAL A 256 24.33 -10.96 -0.83
C VAL A 256 25.09 -10.53 -2.08
N GLY A 257 26.42 -10.55 -2.02
CA GLY A 257 27.26 -10.11 -3.14
C GLY A 257 27.03 -8.63 -3.47
N THR A 258 26.53 -8.33 -4.67
CA THR A 258 26.17 -6.96 -5.09
C THR A 258 24.73 -6.57 -4.73
N GLN A 259 23.91 -7.53 -4.30
CA GLN A 259 22.53 -7.28 -3.86
C GLN A 259 22.55 -6.75 -2.42
N LYS A 260 21.80 -5.68 -2.16
CA LYS A 260 21.62 -5.10 -0.83
C LYS A 260 20.60 -5.89 -0.01
N ALA A 261 20.51 -5.58 1.28
CA ALA A 261 19.46 -6.16 2.13
C ALA A 261 18.10 -5.70 1.59
N CYS A 262 17.18 -6.64 1.40
CA CYS A 262 15.90 -6.35 0.74
C CYS A 262 14.84 -7.36 1.15
N ARG A 263 13.58 -7.04 0.85
CA ARG A 263 12.48 -8.00 0.99
C ARG A 263 12.36 -8.83 -0.28
N VAL A 264 12.45 -10.15 -0.11
CA VAL A 264 12.19 -11.11 -1.19
C VAL A 264 10.83 -11.77 -1.04
N PHE A 265 10.25 -12.11 -2.18
CA PHE A 265 8.93 -12.70 -2.31
C PHE A 265 9.02 -14.05 -3.01
N ALA A 266 8.44 -15.06 -2.38
CA ALA A 266 8.35 -16.42 -2.90
C ALA A 266 7.41 -16.48 -4.10
N SER A 267 7.88 -17.02 -5.23
CA SER A 267 7.03 -17.21 -6.40
C SER A 267 5.93 -18.24 -6.14
N PRO A 268 4.73 -18.06 -6.72
CA PRO A 268 4.30 -16.94 -7.55
C PRO A 268 4.06 -15.65 -6.75
N VAL A 269 4.51 -14.52 -7.31
CA VAL A 269 4.36 -13.15 -6.80
C VAL A 269 4.05 -12.26 -7.99
N ALA A 270 3.25 -11.22 -7.78
CA ALA A 270 2.99 -10.21 -8.78
C ALA A 270 3.16 -8.80 -8.20
N VAL A 271 3.57 -7.87 -9.07
CA VAL A 271 3.69 -6.45 -8.76
C VAL A 271 2.82 -5.67 -9.73
N GLN A 272 2.10 -4.69 -9.20
CA GLN A 272 1.42 -3.66 -9.97
C GLN A 272 1.98 -2.31 -9.55
N ILE A 273 2.27 -1.45 -10.53
CA ILE A 273 2.71 -0.09 -10.27
C ILE A 273 1.49 0.82 -10.44
N ALA A 274 1.03 1.40 -9.34
CA ALA A 274 -0.02 2.39 -9.31
C ALA A 274 0.59 3.77 -9.52
N ASN A 275 0.36 4.37 -10.69
CA ASN A 275 0.71 5.77 -10.93
C ASN A 275 -0.41 6.64 -10.34
N LEU A 276 -0.05 7.63 -9.51
CA LEU A 276 -1.00 8.47 -8.80
C LEU A 276 -0.90 9.88 -9.39
N PRO A 277 -1.68 10.22 -10.43
CA PRO A 277 -1.68 11.55 -10.98
C PRO A 277 -2.25 12.51 -9.92
N LEU A 278 -1.55 13.62 -9.67
CA LEU A 278 -2.01 14.66 -8.76
C LEU A 278 -2.42 15.87 -9.59
N THR A 279 -3.52 15.78 -10.34
CA THR A 279 -3.86 16.73 -11.42
C THR A 279 -3.74 18.20 -10.97
N ASN A 280 -4.34 18.56 -9.83
CA ASN A 280 -4.30 19.94 -9.32
C ASN A 280 -2.88 20.37 -8.90
N ILE A 281 -2.16 19.51 -8.19
CA ILE A 281 -0.81 19.76 -7.69
C ILE A 281 0.19 19.82 -8.85
N ALA A 282 0.18 18.83 -9.74
CA ALA A 282 1.09 18.70 -10.88
C ALA A 282 1.00 19.90 -11.83
N ILE A 283 -0.21 20.43 -12.06
CA ILE A 283 -0.39 21.67 -12.81
C ILE A 283 0.33 22.82 -12.11
N ARG A 284 0.15 23.00 -10.79
CA ARG A 284 0.84 24.07 -10.03
C ARG A 284 2.37 23.90 -10.06
N CYS A 285 2.86 22.68 -9.87
CA CYS A 285 4.30 22.36 -9.91
C CYS A 285 4.94 22.58 -11.28
N LYS A 286 4.19 22.40 -12.36
CA LYS A 286 4.70 22.66 -13.72
C LYS A 286 4.92 24.15 -13.98
N HIS A 287 4.14 25.01 -13.34
CA HIS A 287 4.19 26.47 -13.54
C HIS A 287 5.05 27.18 -12.50
N ASN A 288 5.50 26.50 -11.45
CA ASN A 288 6.28 27.08 -10.38
C ASN A 288 7.30 26.08 -9.80
N PRO A 289 8.61 26.38 -9.84
CA PRO A 289 9.65 25.49 -9.31
C PRO A 289 9.58 25.27 -7.78
N SER A 290 8.89 26.15 -7.04
CA SER A 290 8.58 25.98 -5.62
C SER A 290 7.07 25.99 -5.44
N PRO A 291 6.37 24.87 -5.68
CA PRO A 291 4.92 24.85 -5.69
C PRO A 291 4.37 25.04 -4.28
N TRP A 292 4.03 26.27 -3.95
CA TRP A 292 3.21 26.61 -2.80
C TRP A 292 1.78 26.09 -3.01
N GLY A 293 1.09 25.82 -1.90
CA GLY A 293 -0.34 25.54 -1.88
C GLY A 293 -1.15 26.74 -2.37
N LEU A 294 -2.47 26.62 -2.38
CA LEU A 294 -3.31 27.72 -2.83
C LEU A 294 -3.33 28.84 -1.78
N LYS A 295 -2.95 30.04 -2.21
CA LYS A 295 -3.05 31.26 -1.39
C LYS A 295 -4.51 31.59 -1.14
N ARG A 296 -4.84 31.89 0.11
CA ARG A 296 -6.17 32.28 0.56
C ARG A 296 -6.15 33.61 1.28
N PRO A 297 -7.30 34.31 1.35
CA PRO A 297 -7.45 35.43 2.28
C PRO A 297 -7.22 34.92 3.70
N LYS A 298 -6.41 35.65 4.48
CA LYS A 298 -6.19 35.42 5.91
C LYS A 298 -6.49 36.68 6.70
N LEU A 299 -6.88 36.52 7.97
CA LEU A 299 -6.96 37.63 8.91
C LEU A 299 -5.65 37.77 9.66
N GLU A 300 -5.02 38.93 9.56
CA GLU A 300 -3.80 39.29 10.27
C GLU A 300 -3.93 40.74 10.77
N ASP A 301 -3.69 40.96 12.07
CA ASP A 301 -3.80 42.27 12.72
C ASP A 301 -5.10 43.04 12.44
N GLY A 302 -6.21 42.30 12.30
CA GLY A 302 -7.54 42.85 12.05
C GLY A 302 -7.84 43.22 10.59
N ALA A 303 -6.89 43.02 9.68
CA ALA A 303 -7.07 43.21 8.25
C ALA A 303 -7.12 41.88 7.49
N VAL A 304 -7.92 41.83 6.43
CA VAL A 304 -7.91 40.67 5.51
C VAL A 304 -6.84 40.92 4.45
N THR A 305 -5.83 40.06 4.42
CA THR A 305 -4.75 40.08 3.45
C THR A 305 -4.69 38.74 2.72
N LEU A 306 -4.14 38.70 1.50
CA LEU A 306 -3.86 37.42 0.85
C LEU A 306 -2.60 36.79 1.47
N GLN A 307 -2.60 35.49 1.74
CA GLN A 307 -1.40 34.77 2.20
C GLN A 307 -0.20 35.04 1.27
N GLY A 308 0.96 35.33 1.86
CA GLY A 308 2.22 35.45 1.13
C GLY A 308 2.81 34.09 0.77
N ASP A 309 3.85 34.05 -0.09
CA ASP A 309 4.53 32.81 -0.47
C ASP A 309 5.19 32.09 0.71
N GLY A 310 5.54 32.80 1.79
CA GLY A 310 6.07 32.21 3.02
C GLY A 310 5.01 31.74 4.02
N ASP A 311 3.74 32.06 3.79
CA ASP A 311 2.63 31.77 4.69
C ASP A 311 1.80 30.56 4.26
N VAL A 312 2.09 29.99 3.08
CA VAL A 312 1.40 28.84 2.52
C VAL A 312 2.37 27.66 2.45
N GLY A 313 1.95 26.52 2.99
CA GLY A 313 2.67 25.26 2.89
C GLY A 313 2.88 24.81 1.44
N SER A 314 3.77 23.84 1.22
CA SER A 314 4.02 23.29 -0.12
C SER A 314 2.83 22.46 -0.62
N ALA A 315 2.47 22.61 -1.90
CA ALA A 315 1.39 21.84 -2.52
C ALA A 315 1.64 20.33 -2.51
N TYR A 316 2.91 19.94 -2.58
CA TYR A 316 3.37 18.58 -2.39
C TYR A 316 4.52 18.60 -1.38
N SER A 317 4.49 17.67 -0.44
CA SER A 317 5.58 17.48 0.51
C SER A 317 5.88 16.00 0.72
N GLU A 318 7.16 15.69 0.76
CA GLU A 318 7.71 14.38 1.16
C GLU A 318 8.64 14.51 2.37
N THR A 319 8.55 15.62 3.11
CA THR A 319 9.39 15.89 4.30
C THR A 319 9.32 14.76 5.33
N TYR A 320 8.17 14.08 5.40
CA TYR A 320 7.92 12.97 6.31
C TYR A 320 7.93 11.60 5.62
N ALA A 321 8.45 11.49 4.41
CA ALA A 321 8.59 10.20 3.72
C ALA A 321 10.02 9.70 3.77
N SER A 322 10.19 8.40 4.01
CA SER A 322 11.46 7.74 3.77
C SER A 322 11.78 7.71 2.28
N ALA A 323 13.05 7.95 1.96
CA ALA A 323 13.55 7.92 0.60
C ALA A 323 13.74 6.49 0.06
N ASP A 324 13.67 5.48 0.92
CA ASP A 324 14.04 4.10 0.61
C ASP A 324 12.81 3.27 0.19
N PHE A 325 13.01 2.28 -0.68
CA PHE A 325 11.99 1.27 -0.96
C PHE A 325 11.85 0.35 0.25
N SER A 326 10.89 0.63 1.13
CA SER A 326 10.62 -0.16 2.32
C SER A 326 9.20 -0.70 2.35
N PHE A 327 9.06 -1.94 2.81
CA PHE A 327 7.78 -2.57 3.13
C PHE A 327 7.56 -2.69 4.64
N THR A 328 8.46 -2.10 5.43
CA THR A 328 8.38 -2.11 6.90
C THR A 328 7.55 -0.95 7.40
N ASN A 329 7.54 0.17 6.69
CA ASN A 329 6.82 1.36 7.11
C ASN A 329 5.44 1.41 6.46
N ASP A 330 4.43 1.78 7.23
CA ASP A 330 3.13 2.14 6.66
C ASP A 330 3.26 3.48 5.91
N ILE A 331 2.46 3.65 4.88
CA ILE A 331 2.48 4.86 4.03
C ILE A 331 1.23 5.68 4.31
N TYR A 332 1.41 6.99 4.49
CA TYR A 332 0.33 7.93 4.78
C TYR A 332 0.25 8.99 3.70
N PHE A 333 -0.98 9.30 3.29
CA PHE A 333 -1.30 10.43 2.43
C PHE A 333 -2.19 11.39 3.22
N VAL A 334 -1.68 12.58 3.50
CA VAL A 334 -2.43 13.65 4.18
C VAL A 334 -2.82 14.69 3.14
N TYR A 335 -4.10 14.95 2.98
CA TYR A 335 -4.57 15.88 1.96
C TYR A 335 -5.88 16.57 2.35
N ALA A 336 -6.22 17.61 1.60
CA ALA A 336 -7.50 18.30 1.70
C ALA A 336 -8.02 18.59 0.28
N TYR A 337 -9.34 18.77 0.17
CA TYR A 337 -9.97 19.18 -1.07
C TYR A 337 -10.48 20.61 -0.98
N THR A 338 -10.43 21.33 -2.11
CA THR A 338 -10.93 22.70 -2.19
C THR A 338 -12.45 22.78 -2.05
N ASP A 339 -13.18 21.78 -2.55
CA ASP A 339 -14.64 21.72 -2.54
C ASP A 339 -15.24 21.39 -1.17
N GLU A 340 -14.44 20.87 -0.25
CA GLU A 340 -14.84 20.63 1.14
C GLU A 340 -14.61 21.85 2.05
N LEU A 341 -14.15 22.97 1.50
CA LEU A 341 -13.94 24.22 2.25
C LEU A 341 -15.20 25.11 2.21
N TYR A 342 -15.64 25.59 3.37
CA TYR A 342 -16.84 26.43 3.50
C TYR A 342 -16.75 27.52 4.57
#